data_AF-A0A1C4CDG3-F1
#
_entry.id   AF-A0A1C4CDG3-F1
#
_cell.length_a   1.000
_cell.length_b   1.000
_cell.length_c   1.000
_cell.angle_alpha   90.00
_cell.angle_beta   90.00
_cell.angle_gamma   90.00
#
_symmetry.space_group_name_H-M   'P 1'
#
loop_
_entity.id
_entity.type
_entity.pdbx_description
1 polymer ?
#
loop_
_entity_poly.entity_id
_entity_poly.type
_entity_poly.pdbx_seq_one_letter_code
_entity_poly.pdbx_strand_id
1 'polypeptide(L)' 'MAKKYTFDFKKQVIEHYFKSNDGYGLTAWHFQVPVGTVESWVKLYKRKGIEGLKPVTKQSCFGV' A
#
# COMPACT_ATOMS: atom_id res chain seq x y z
N MET A 1 -1.24 3.55 17.88
CA MET A 1 -2.38 3.59 16.94
C MET A 1 -2.18 2.52 15.87
N ALA A 2 -3.08 1.56 15.77
CA ALA A 2 -2.97 0.44 14.82
C ALA A 2 -3.06 0.94 13.38
N LYS A 3 -2.18 0.43 12.50
CA LYS A 3 -2.23 0.72 11.08
C LYS A 3 -3.53 0.14 10.52
N LYS A 4 -4.43 1.01 10.03
CA LYS A 4 -5.75 0.64 9.47
C LYS A 4 -5.65 -0.32 8.28
N TYR A 5 -4.48 -0.39 7.63
CA TYR A 5 -4.18 -1.30 6.54
C TYR A 5 -2.80 -1.96 6.75
N THR A 6 -2.75 -3.28 6.64
CA THR A 6 -1.52 -4.08 6.72
C THR A 6 -0.65 -3.89 5.48
N PHE A 7 0.65 -4.21 5.58
CA PHE A 7 1.56 -4.14 4.44
C PHE A 7 1.10 -5.01 3.28
N ASP A 8 0.72 -6.24 3.61
CA ASP A 8 0.30 -7.24 2.64
C ASP A 8 -0.89 -6.75 1.83
N PHE A 9 -1.90 -6.18 2.50
CA PHE A 9 -3.05 -5.59 1.84
C PHE A 9 -2.66 -4.47 0.85
N LYS A 10 -1.77 -3.55 1.26
CA LYS A 10 -1.29 -2.49 0.36
C LYS A 10 -0.53 -3.05 -0.84
N LYS A 11 0.25 -4.11 -0.64
CA LYS A 11 0.97 -4.79 -1.72
C LYS A 11 0.00 -5.43 -2.70
N GLN A 12 -1.02 -6.14 -2.22
CA GLN A 12 -2.05 -6.76 -3.06
C GLN A 12 -2.77 -5.72 -3.93
N VAL A 13 -3.15 -4.58 -3.35
CA VAL A 13 -3.82 -3.48 -4.06
C VAL A 13 -2.95 -2.95 -5.20
N ILE A 14 -1.67 -2.70 -4.93
CA ILE A 14 -0.73 -2.21 -5.95
C ILE A 14 -0.44 -3.27 -7.00
N GLU A 15 -0.22 -4.52 -6.60
CA GLU A 15 0.08 -5.60 -7.54
C GLU A 15 -1.11 -5.86 -8.47
N HIS A 16 -2.33 -5.78 -7.94
CA HIS A 16 -3.55 -5.80 -8.73
C HIS A 16 -3.63 -4.60 -9.68
N TYR A 17 -3.31 -3.37 -9.22
CA TYR A 17 -3.25 -2.19 -10.08
C TYR A 17 -2.23 -2.32 -11.23
N PHE A 18 -1.12 -3.05 -11.04
CA PHE A 18 -0.14 -3.27 -12.10
C PHE A 18 -0.49 -4.45 -13.02
N LYS A 19 -1.22 -5.45 -12.52
CA LYS A 19 -1.65 -6.62 -13.29
C LYS A 19 -2.91 -6.34 -14.10
N SER A 20 -3.88 -5.69 -13.48
CA SER A 20 -5.07 -5.22 -14.15
C SER A 20 -4.77 -3.87 -14.80
N ASN A 21 -5.27 -3.65 -16.01
CA ASN A 21 -5.28 -2.32 -16.63
C ASN A 21 -6.41 -1.43 -16.04
N ASP A 22 -6.79 -1.70 -14.78
CA ASP A 22 -7.84 -1.05 -14.04
C ASP A 22 -7.28 0.26 -13.48
N GLY A 23 -7.87 1.39 -13.87
CA GLY A 23 -7.49 2.69 -13.33
C GLY A 23 -7.73 2.79 -11.82
N TYR A 24 -7.27 3.88 -11.21
CA TYR A 24 -7.36 4.11 -9.76
C TYR A 24 -8.77 3.92 -9.18
N GLY A 25 -9.81 4.32 -9.91
CA GLY A 25 -11.20 4.22 -9.46
C GLY A 25 -11.72 2.78 -9.38
N LEU A 26 -11.38 1.93 -10.35
CA LEU A 26 -11.81 0.53 -10.38
C LEU A 26 -11.08 -0.28 -9.31
N THR A 27 -9.77 -0.09 -9.16
CA THR A 27 -8.99 -0.70 -8.08
C THR A 27 -9.53 -0.26 -6.71
N ALA A 28 -9.78 1.04 -6.52
CA ALA A 28 -10.34 1.57 -5.28
C ALA A 28 -11.69 0.94 -4.93
N TRP A 29 -12.58 0.80 -5.93
CA TRP A 29 -13.89 0.18 -5.74
C TRP A 29 -13.77 -1.30 -5.38
N HIS A 30 -12.91 -2.05 -6.08
CA HIS A 30 -12.71 -3.48 -5.85
C HIS A 30 -12.22 -3.79 -4.43
N PHE A 31 -11.28 -3.00 -3.92
CA PHE A 31 -10.72 -3.17 -2.58
C PHE A 31 -11.46 -2.37 -1.49
N GLN A 32 -12.52 -1.63 -1.85
CA GLN A 32 -13.24 -0.69 -0.98
C GLN A 32 -12.31 0.31 -0.27
N VAL A 33 -11.28 0.77 -0.98
CA VAL A 33 -10.31 1.75 -0.48
C VAL A 33 -10.58 3.08 -1.18
N PRO A 34 -10.53 4.23 -0.48
CA PRO A 34 -10.66 5.52 -1.14
C PRO A 34 -9.56 5.72 -2.19
N VAL A 35 -9.94 6.26 -3.35
CA VAL A 35 -9.06 6.48 -4.50
C VAL A 35 -7.78 7.24 -4.12
N GLY A 36 -7.89 8.29 -3.29
CA GLY A 36 -6.73 9.08 -2.84
C GLY A 36 -5.71 8.27 -2.02
N THR A 37 -6.15 7.22 -1.32
CA THR A 37 -5.25 6.32 -0.60
C THR A 37 -4.50 5.41 -1.57
N VAL A 38 -5.18 4.86 -2.58
CA VAL A 38 -4.55 4.07 -3.65
C VAL A 38 -3.53 4.92 -4.41
N GLU A 39 -3.90 6.16 -4.76
CA GLU A 39 -3.00 7.09 -5.44
C GLU A 39 -1.74 7.37 -4.61
N SER A 40 -1.90 7.62 -3.30
CA SER A 40 -0.79 7.83 -2.38
C SER A 40 0.15 6.63 -2.33
N TRP A 41 -0.40 5.41 -2.28
CA TRP A 41 0.37 4.17 -2.27
C TRP A 41 1.13 3.93 -3.58
N VAL A 42 0.50 4.17 -4.73
CA VAL A 42 1.15 4.07 -6.05
C VAL A 42 2.24 5.12 -6.21
N LYS A 43 2.02 6.37 -5.78
CA LYS A 43 3.06 7.42 -5.75
C LYS A 43 4.24 7.02 -4.87
N LEU A 44 3.97 6.44 -3.70
CA LEU A 44 5.01 5.96 -2.79
C LEU A 44 5.81 4.81 -3.41
N TYR A 45 5.13 3.88 -4.08
CA TYR A 45 5.74 2.79 -4.82
C TYR A 45 6.63 3.29 -5.97
N LYS A 46 6.15 4.24 -6.77
CA LYS A 46 6.95 4.83 -7.86
C LYS A 46 8.21 5.52 -7.36
N ARG A 47 8.15 6.15 -6.18
CA ARG A 47 9.28 6.90 -5.61
C ARG A 47 10.30 6.03 -4.87
N LYS A 48 9.85 5.03 -4.11
CA LYS A 48 10.68 4.25 -3.17
C LYS A 48 10.57 2.73 -3.37
N GLY A 49 9.89 2.28 -4.43
CA GLY A 49 9.57 0.88 -4.64
C GLY A 49 8.71 0.29 -3.52
N ILE A 50 8.82 -1.03 -3.35
CA ILE A 50 8.09 -1.78 -2.32
C ILE A 50 8.48 -1.37 -0.89
N GLU A 51 9.68 -0.83 -0.71
CA GLU A 51 10.20 -0.35 0.57
C GLU A 51 9.46 0.89 1.07
N GLY A 52 8.94 1.71 0.15
CA GLY A 52 8.08 2.83 0.51
C GLY A 52 6.79 2.39 1.21
N LEU A 53 6.26 1.23 0.85
CA LEU A 53 5.03 0.69 1.42
C LEU A 53 5.23 -0.08 2.71
N LYS A 54 6.47 -0.55 2.95
CA LYS A 54 6.78 -1.29 4.17
C LYS A 54 6.37 -0.40 5.34
N PRO A 55 5.55 -0.93 6.27
CA PRO A 55 5.36 -0.27 7.54
C PRO A 55 6.77 -0.02 8.06
N VAL A 56 7.10 1.23 8.40
CA VAL A 56 8.26 1.49 9.24
C VAL A 56 7.95 0.72 10.51
N THR A 57 8.45 -0.51 10.59
CA THR A 57 8.67 -1.17 11.84
C THR A 57 9.76 -0.30 12.43
N LYS A 58 9.36 0.53 13.40
CA LYS A 58 10.33 0.85 14.43
C LYS A 58 10.71 -0.53 14.96
N GLN A 59 11.82 -1.09 14.47
CA GLN A 59 12.60 -2.00 15.27
C GLN A 59 13.06 -1.13 16.45
N SER A 60 12.15 -0.93 17.39
CA SER A 60 12.55 -0.58 18.74
C SER A 60 13.20 -1.86 19.24
N CYS A 61 14.50 -1.76 19.48
CA CYS A 61 15.24 -2.52 20.47
C CYS A 61 14.38 -3.46 21.32
N PHE A 62 14.35 -4.73 20.97
CA PHE A 62 14.26 -5.78 21.97
C PHE A 62 15.48 -6.66 21.74
N GLY A 63 16.63 -6.06 22.02
CA GLY A 63 17.71 -6.84 22.61
C GLY A 63 17.22 -7.20 24.01
N VAL A 64 16.96 -8.48 24.20
CA VAL A 64 17.02 -9.17 25.48
C VAL A 64 17.63 -10.54 25.20
#